data_AF-A0A486QHF8-F1
#
_entry.id   AF-A0A486QHF8-F1
#
_cell.length_a   1.000
_cell.length_b   1.000
_cell.length_c   1.000
_cell.angle_alpha   90.00
_cell.angle_beta   90.00
_cell.angle_gamma   90.00
#
_symmetry.space_group_name_H-M   'P 1'
#
loop_
_entity.id
_entity.type
_entity.pdbx_description
1 polymer ?
#
loop_
_entity_poly.entity_id
_entity_poly.type
_entity_poly.pdbx_seq_one_letter_code
_entity_poly.pdbx_strand_id
1 'polypeptide(L)'
;MLLSKSAYARHMGVSRQTVYGWIARGEIVLSGDKVDVEATQAKQNSAGAGAGAGAGDHHNAMTWAQAAAWVWGHDGGKELPADINAGQRIEAAAAELGFDVQHEPDEQLLILFRLDEETHSFYGKDHMAGGLRFLRSELAYVAAMHPDTQDDWSDTGLKALCLLAGEKL
;
A
#
# COMPACT_ATOMS: atom_id res chain seq x y z
N MET A 1 -14.74 -5.50 -22.05
CA MET A 1 -15.43 -5.06 -20.82
C MET A 1 -14.55 -4.09 -20.03
N LEU A 2 -15.08 -2.95 -19.57
CA LEU A 2 -14.32 -1.97 -18.78
C LEU A 2 -14.71 -2.04 -17.30
N LEU A 3 -13.74 -2.25 -16.41
CA LEU A 3 -13.95 -2.31 -14.96
C LEU A 3 -13.13 -1.25 -14.24
N SER A 4 -13.63 -0.70 -13.15
CA SER A 4 -12.77 0.03 -12.22
C SER A 4 -11.73 -0.92 -11.62
N LYS A 5 -10.60 -0.40 -11.13
CA LYS A 5 -9.53 -1.22 -10.54
C LYS A 5 -10.04 -2.09 -9.39
N SER A 6 -10.94 -1.54 -8.57
CA SER A 6 -11.61 -2.25 -7.47
C SER A 6 -12.58 -3.33 -7.96
N ALA A 7 -13.34 -3.06 -9.02
CA ALA A 7 -14.22 -4.06 -9.63
C ALA A 7 -13.41 -5.18 -10.31
N TYR A 8 -12.27 -4.84 -10.90
CA TYR A 8 -11.35 -5.81 -11.49
C TYR A 8 -10.69 -6.69 -10.43
N ALA A 9 -10.28 -6.12 -9.29
CA ALA A 9 -9.76 -6.87 -8.14
C ALA A 9 -10.77 -7.91 -7.65
N ARG A 10 -12.05 -7.52 -7.46
CA ARG A 10 -13.13 -8.45 -7.10
C ARG A 10 -13.38 -9.51 -8.16
N HIS A 11 -13.34 -9.14 -9.45
CA HIS A 11 -13.51 -10.07 -10.57
C HIS A 11 -12.43 -11.15 -10.60
N MET A 12 -11.19 -10.78 -10.26
CA MET A 12 -10.04 -11.69 -10.24
C MET A 12 -9.83 -12.40 -8.89
N GLY A 13 -10.60 -12.04 -7.85
CA GLY A 13 -10.46 -12.60 -6.51
C GLY A 13 -9.15 -12.20 -5.81
N VAL A 14 -8.60 -11.03 -6.14
CA VAL A 14 -7.32 -10.52 -5.59
C VAL A 14 -7.52 -9.18 -4.88
N SER A 15 -6.49 -8.72 -4.16
CA SER A 15 -6.51 -7.41 -3.52
C SER A 15 -6.36 -6.27 -4.54
N ARG A 16 -6.78 -5.05 -4.15
CA ARG A 16 -6.59 -3.86 -4.99
C ARG A 16 -5.12 -3.53 -5.20
N GLN A 17 -4.28 -3.76 -4.19
CA GLN A 17 -2.83 -3.58 -4.30
C GLN A 17 -2.21 -4.50 -5.34
N THR A 18 -2.65 -5.76 -5.41
CA THR A 18 -2.21 -6.68 -6.48
C THR A 18 -2.52 -6.10 -7.85
N VAL A 19 -3.71 -5.51 -8.04
CA VAL A 19 -4.10 -4.83 -9.30
C VAL A 19 -3.25 -3.60 -9.56
N TYR A 20 -2.94 -2.78 -8.56
CA TYR A 20 -2.03 -1.64 -8.73
C TYR A 20 -0.61 -2.07 -9.09
N GLY A 21 -0.10 -3.14 -8.47
CA GLY A 21 1.17 -3.75 -8.83
C GLY A 21 1.19 -4.25 -10.27
N TRP A 22 0.11 -4.90 -10.73
CA TRP A 22 -0.05 -5.32 -12.12
C TRP A 22 -0.10 -4.13 -13.09
N ILE A 23 -0.72 -3.02 -12.70
CA ILE A 23 -0.71 -1.78 -13.49
C ILE A 23 0.71 -1.21 -13.57
N ALA A 24 1.43 -1.14 -12.45
CA ALA A 24 2.81 -0.62 -12.40
C ALA A 24 3.78 -1.47 -13.25
N ARG A 25 3.59 -2.79 -13.27
CA ARG A 25 4.33 -3.72 -14.15
C ARG A 25 3.86 -3.71 -15.61
N GLY A 26 2.82 -2.94 -15.91
CA GLY A 26 2.22 -2.86 -17.25
C GLY A 26 1.52 -4.15 -17.68
N GLU A 27 1.19 -5.06 -16.77
CA GLU A 27 0.51 -6.31 -17.06
C GLU A 27 -0.97 -6.10 -17.42
N ILE A 28 -1.56 -5.00 -16.94
CA ILE A 28 -2.95 -4.60 -17.20
C ILE A 28 -3.04 -3.51 -18.25
N VAL A 29 -4.00 -3.65 -19.17
CA VAL A 29 -4.36 -2.61 -20.14
C VAL A 29 -5.42 -1.70 -19.55
N LEU A 30 -5.16 -0.40 -19.56
CA LEU A 30 -6.10 0.63 -19.13
C LEU A 30 -6.70 1.35 -20.34
N SER A 31 -7.99 1.65 -20.26
CA SER A 31 -8.69 2.58 -21.13
C SER A 31 -9.21 3.73 -20.26
N GLY A 32 -8.47 4.84 -20.26
CA GLY A 32 -8.65 5.92 -19.29
C GLY A 32 -8.29 5.46 -17.87
N ASP A 33 -9.22 5.62 -16.94
CA ASP A 33 -9.09 5.23 -15.53
C ASP A 33 -9.47 3.76 -15.26
N LYS A 34 -10.09 3.09 -16.24
CA LYS A 34 -10.65 1.73 -16.12
C LYS A 34 -9.75 0.67 -16.76
N VAL A 35 -9.81 -0.52 -16.19
CA VAL A 35 -9.19 -1.74 -16.71
C VAL A 35 -9.99 -2.24 -17.91
N ASP A 36 -9.33 -2.38 -19.05
CA ASP A 36 -9.85 -3.11 -20.20
C ASP A 36 -9.55 -4.60 -20.03
N VAL A 37 -10.56 -5.34 -19.60
CA VAL A 37 -10.44 -6.77 -19.27
C VAL A 37 -10.12 -7.60 -20.51
N GLU A 38 -10.70 -7.25 -21.66
CA GLU A 38 -10.50 -8.02 -22.89
C GLU A 38 -9.12 -7.76 -23.45
N ALA A 39 -8.67 -6.50 -23.47
CA ALA A 39 -7.32 -6.17 -23.91
C ALA A 39 -6.24 -6.73 -22.97
N THR A 40 -6.49 -6.74 -21.66
CA THR A 40 -5.61 -7.37 -20.66
C THR A 40 -5.50 -8.87 -20.88
N GLN A 41 -6.63 -9.56 -21.09
CA GLN A 41 -6.63 -11.01 -21.35
C GLN A 41 -5.97 -11.34 -22.70
N ALA A 42 -6.22 -10.54 -23.74
CA ALA A 42 -5.56 -10.69 -25.03
C ALA A 42 -4.03 -10.51 -24.90
N LYS A 43 -3.58 -9.54 -24.11
CA LYS A 43 -2.16 -9.32 -23.80
C LYS A 43 -1.54 -10.49 -23.05
N GLN A 44 -2.22 -11.05 -22.06
CA GLN A 44 -1.74 -12.25 -21.34
C GLN A 44 -1.69 -13.49 -22.24
N ASN A 45 -2.68 -13.67 -23.10
CA ASN A 45 -2.73 -14.79 -24.05
C ASN A 45 -1.65 -14.67 -25.14
N SER A 46 -1.20 -13.45 -25.46
CA SER A 46 -0.08 -13.19 -26.39
C SER A 46 1.29 -13.17 -25.70
N ALA A 47 1.35 -12.89 -24.40
CA ALA A 47 2.55 -12.95 -23.57
C ALA A 47 2.92 -14.37 -23.10
N GLY A 48 2.13 -15.40 -23.45
CA GLY A 48 2.43 -16.81 -23.19
C GLY A 48 3.67 -17.37 -23.93
N ALA A 49 4.42 -16.54 -24.64
CA ALA A 49 5.65 -16.89 -25.34
C ALA A 49 6.77 -15.89 -25.03
N GLY A 50 7.28 -15.86 -23.80
CA GLY A 50 8.51 -15.12 -23.51
C GLY A 50 8.73 -14.78 -22.04
N ALA A 51 9.51 -15.62 -21.38
CA ALA A 51 10.43 -15.36 -20.27
C ALA A 51 10.19 -14.08 -19.42
N GLY A 52 9.92 -14.32 -18.14
CA GLY A 52 9.96 -13.31 -17.09
C GLY A 52 11.31 -12.59 -17.03
N ALA A 53 11.24 -11.27 -16.88
CA ALA A 53 12.31 -10.40 -16.39
C ALA A 53 11.70 -9.06 -15.98
N GLY A 54 11.72 -8.76 -14.68
CA GLY A 54 11.30 -7.48 -14.12
C GLY A 54 11.43 -7.51 -12.60
N ALA A 55 12.62 -7.20 -12.09
CA ALA A 55 12.94 -7.16 -10.67
C ALA A 55 12.28 -5.98 -9.95
N GLY A 56 11.86 -6.18 -8.69
CA GLY A 56 11.78 -5.10 -7.69
C GLY A 56 10.46 -4.95 -6.92
N ASP A 57 10.05 -5.96 -6.15
CA ASP A 57 9.64 -5.78 -4.75
C ASP A 57 9.63 -7.17 -4.11
N HIS A 58 10.48 -7.38 -3.10
CA HIS A 58 10.54 -8.64 -2.37
C HIS A 58 9.30 -8.71 -1.47
N HIS A 59 8.21 -9.27 -1.98
CA HIS A 59 7.04 -9.56 -1.15
C HIS A 59 7.39 -10.72 -0.21
N ASN A 60 7.48 -10.39 1.08
CA ASN A 60 7.70 -11.37 2.12
C ASN A 60 6.34 -11.76 2.70
N ALA A 61 5.90 -13.00 2.44
CA ALA A 61 4.72 -13.54 3.08
C ALA A 61 4.97 -13.60 4.60
N MET A 62 4.26 -12.76 5.34
CA MET A 62 4.32 -12.67 6.79
C MET A 62 2.91 -12.63 7.36
N THR A 63 2.77 -13.18 8.56
CA THR A 63 1.54 -12.96 9.33
C THR A 63 1.47 -11.51 9.82
N TRP A 64 0.27 -11.01 10.12
CA TRP A 64 0.10 -9.67 10.68
C TRP A 64 0.91 -9.46 11.96
N ALA A 65 1.00 -10.47 12.84
CA ALA A 65 1.83 -10.40 14.04
C ALA A 65 3.34 -10.31 13.70
N GLN A 66 3.81 -11.06 12.70
CA GLN A 66 5.20 -11.01 12.25
C GLN A 66 5.56 -9.67 11.62
N ALA A 67 4.69 -9.13 10.76
CA ALA A 67 4.90 -7.83 10.13
C ALA A 67 4.99 -6.71 11.16
N ALA A 68 4.09 -6.73 12.14
CA ALA A 68 4.10 -5.74 13.20
C ALA A 68 5.36 -5.86 14.08
N ALA A 69 5.74 -7.08 14.49
CA ALA A 69 7.00 -7.34 15.18
C ALA A 69 8.23 -6.88 14.40
N TRP A 70 8.22 -7.06 13.08
CA TRP A 70 9.27 -6.58 12.18
C TRP A 70 9.36 -5.04 12.21
N VAL A 71 8.23 -4.34 12.06
CA VAL A 71 8.18 -2.86 12.07
C VAL A 71 8.74 -2.32 13.38
N TRP A 72 8.26 -2.81 14.53
CA TRP A 72 8.74 -2.34 15.83
C TRP A 72 10.22 -2.68 16.07
N GLY A 73 10.68 -3.84 15.57
CA GLY A 73 12.09 -4.23 15.64
C GLY A 73 13.03 -3.33 14.83
N HIS A 74 12.50 -2.61 13.83
CA HIS A 74 13.24 -1.70 12.96
C HIS A 74 12.98 -0.21 13.28
N ASP A 75 12.19 0.10 14.31
CA ASP A 75 12.04 1.47 14.81
C ASP A 75 13.38 2.04 15.27
N GLY A 76 13.59 3.34 15.05
CA GLY A 76 14.85 4.02 15.34
C GLY A 76 15.94 3.79 14.29
N GLY A 77 15.64 3.01 13.23
CA GLY A 77 16.50 2.84 12.08
C GLY A 77 16.69 4.13 11.26
N LYS A 78 17.72 4.12 10.41
CA LYS A 78 17.95 5.17 9.38
C LYS A 78 17.45 4.75 7.99
N GLU A 79 16.75 3.61 7.90
CA GLU A 79 16.59 2.84 6.67
C GLU A 79 15.39 3.23 5.80
N LEU A 80 14.96 4.50 5.85
CA LEU A 80 14.10 4.97 4.76
C LEU A 80 14.93 5.10 3.48
N PRO A 81 14.35 4.85 2.29
CA PRO A 81 14.99 5.20 1.03
C PRO A 81 15.48 6.65 1.08
N ALA A 82 16.71 6.90 0.63
CA ALA A 82 17.42 8.17 0.84
C ALA A 82 16.69 9.42 0.31
N ASP A 83 15.65 9.23 -0.52
CA ASP A 83 14.90 10.30 -1.19
C ASP A 83 13.40 10.31 -0.86
N ILE A 84 12.90 9.49 0.08
CA ILE A 84 11.46 9.47 0.39
C ILE A 84 11.06 10.70 1.21
N ASN A 85 10.11 11.49 0.69
CA ASN A 85 9.53 12.60 1.44
C ASN A 85 8.38 12.12 2.36
N ALA A 86 7.90 13.00 3.25
CA ALA A 86 6.85 12.65 4.21
C ALA A 86 5.52 12.21 3.56
N GLY A 87 5.15 12.81 2.42
CA GLY A 87 3.97 12.43 1.66
C GLY A 87 4.12 11.04 1.05
N GLN A 88 5.24 10.78 0.37
CA GLN A 88 5.55 9.46 -0.21
C GLN A 88 5.63 8.36 0.85
N ARG A 89 6.16 8.66 2.04
CA ARG A 89 6.17 7.72 3.17
C ARG A 89 4.74 7.39 3.62
N ILE A 90 3.88 8.39 3.74
CA ILE A 90 2.48 8.18 4.10
C ILE A 90 1.74 7.37 3.04
N GLU A 91 1.94 7.69 1.75
CA GLU A 91 1.34 6.92 0.66
C GLU A 91 1.78 5.45 0.69
N ALA A 92 3.07 5.18 0.92
CA ALA A 92 3.59 3.82 1.02
C ALA A 92 3.01 3.07 2.24
N ALA A 93 3.01 3.70 3.42
CA ALA A 93 2.47 3.11 4.64
C ALA A 93 0.94 2.87 4.56
N ALA A 94 0.21 3.80 3.97
CA ALA A 94 -1.23 3.69 3.78
C ALA A 94 -1.56 2.58 2.78
N ALA A 95 -0.86 2.53 1.66
CA ALA A 95 -1.02 1.49 0.66
C ALA A 95 -0.80 0.10 1.30
N GLU A 96 0.29 -0.08 2.06
CA GLU A 96 0.63 -1.34 2.76
C GLU A 96 -0.52 -1.87 3.63
N LEU A 97 -1.30 -0.97 4.25
CA LEU A 97 -2.44 -1.33 5.10
C LEU A 97 -3.79 -1.25 4.36
N GLY A 98 -3.76 -1.03 3.05
CA GLY A 98 -4.93 -0.99 2.16
C GLY A 98 -5.74 0.31 2.18
N PHE A 99 -5.19 1.39 2.76
CA PHE A 99 -5.80 2.72 2.76
C PHE A 99 -5.48 3.50 1.48
N ASP A 100 -6.48 4.22 0.98
CA ASP A 100 -6.33 5.26 -0.02
C ASP A 100 -5.99 6.60 0.67
N VAL A 101 -5.22 7.46 -0.02
CA VAL A 101 -4.72 8.73 0.53
C VAL A 101 -5.18 9.91 -0.32
N GLN A 102 -5.63 10.98 0.33
CA GLN A 102 -5.86 12.29 -0.29
C GLN A 102 -5.12 13.37 0.50
N HIS A 103 -4.41 14.23 -0.23
CA HIS A 103 -3.68 15.38 0.30
C HIS A 103 -4.36 16.68 -0.13
N GLU A 104 -4.55 17.59 0.82
CA GLU A 104 -5.00 18.97 0.59
C GLU A 104 -3.92 19.91 1.15
N PRO A 105 -2.89 20.28 0.36
CA PRO A 105 -1.69 20.96 0.85
C PRO A 105 -1.98 22.35 1.41
N ASP A 106 -2.91 23.08 0.79
CA ASP A 106 -3.30 24.44 1.19
C ASP A 106 -3.97 24.44 2.57
N GLU A 107 -4.64 23.35 2.93
CA GLU A 107 -5.32 23.16 4.21
C GLU A 107 -4.47 22.39 5.24
N GLN A 108 -3.27 21.94 4.86
CA GLN A 108 -2.43 21.03 5.66
C GLN A 108 -3.24 19.82 6.15
N LEU A 109 -4.02 19.23 5.24
CA LEU A 109 -4.94 18.15 5.52
C LEU A 109 -4.50 16.86 4.81
N LEU A 110 -4.41 15.80 5.59
CA LEU A 110 -4.27 14.42 5.14
C LEU A 110 -5.56 13.67 5.43
N ILE A 111 -6.08 12.97 4.42
CA ILE A 111 -7.24 12.10 4.55
C ILE A 111 -6.82 10.67 4.21
N LEU A 112 -7.09 9.75 5.13
CA LEU A 112 -6.91 8.30 4.94
C LEU A 112 -8.29 7.64 4.94
N PHE A 113 -8.57 6.79 3.95
CA PHE A 113 -9.88 6.16 3.83
C PHE A 113 -9.80 4.79 3.17
N ARG A 114 -10.82 3.96 3.42
CA ARG A 114 -11.12 2.75 2.64
C ARG A 114 -12.55 2.88 2.12
N LEU A 115 -12.80 2.32 0.94
CA LEU A 115 -14.16 2.30 0.38
C LEU A 115 -15.07 1.55 1.36
N ASP A 116 -16.17 2.18 1.76
CA ASP A 116 -17.17 1.64 2.70
C ASP A 116 -16.77 1.64 4.20
N GLU A 117 -15.66 2.31 4.57
CA GLU A 117 -15.25 2.52 5.97
C GLU A 117 -15.23 4.01 6.35
N GLU A 118 -15.00 4.29 7.64
CA GLU A 118 -14.86 5.65 8.15
C GLU A 118 -13.62 6.33 7.55
N THR A 119 -13.78 7.61 7.21
CA THR A 119 -12.68 8.46 6.74
C THR A 119 -11.97 9.07 7.93
N HIS A 120 -10.64 9.03 7.93
CA HIS A 120 -9.79 9.62 8.97
C HIS A 120 -9.06 10.85 8.45
N SER A 121 -9.40 12.02 9.01
CA SER A 121 -8.84 13.32 8.62
C SER A 121 -7.88 13.86 9.67
N PHE A 122 -6.69 14.28 9.24
CA PHE A 122 -5.63 14.82 10.09
C PHE A 122 -5.26 16.23 9.63
N TYR A 123 -5.30 17.20 10.55
CA TYR A 123 -5.13 18.62 10.25
C TYR A 123 -3.86 19.22 10.88
N GLY A 124 -3.41 20.32 10.28
CA GLY A 124 -2.38 21.20 10.82
C GLY A 124 -0.97 20.67 10.60
N LYS A 125 0.04 21.35 11.14
CA LYS A 125 1.46 21.11 10.84
C LYS A 125 1.95 19.66 11.04
N ASP A 126 1.29 18.89 11.90
CA ASP A 126 1.67 17.52 12.27
C ASP A 126 0.78 16.46 11.60
N HIS A 127 -0.04 16.82 10.60
CA HIS A 127 -1.00 15.93 9.93
C HIS A 127 -0.38 14.62 9.42
N MET A 128 0.82 14.68 8.82
CA MET A 128 1.55 13.49 8.38
C MET A 128 1.96 12.58 9.55
N ALA A 129 2.45 13.16 10.65
CA ALA A 129 2.81 12.38 11.84
C ALA A 129 1.57 11.78 12.53
N GLY A 130 0.44 12.49 12.51
CA GLY A 130 -0.85 12.00 12.96
C GLY A 130 -1.34 10.80 12.13
N GLY A 131 -1.28 10.92 10.79
CA GLY A 131 -1.66 9.84 9.88
C GLY A 131 -0.78 8.59 10.05
N LEU A 132 0.55 8.77 10.18
CA LEU A 132 1.45 7.63 10.41
C LEU A 132 1.13 6.92 11.74
N ARG A 133 0.85 7.68 12.80
CA ARG A 133 0.46 7.13 14.11
C ARG A 133 -0.83 6.32 14.03
N PHE A 134 -1.81 6.82 13.27
CA PHE A 134 -3.04 6.08 13.00
C PHE A 134 -2.74 4.76 12.27
N LEU A 135 -2.00 4.79 11.17
CA LEU A 135 -1.63 3.59 10.40
C LEU A 135 -0.91 2.55 11.27
N ARG A 136 0.04 2.99 12.10
CA ARG A 136 0.70 2.09 13.06
C ARG A 136 -0.25 1.52 14.12
N SER A 137 -1.27 2.27 14.51
CA SER A 137 -2.30 1.79 15.46
C SER A 137 -3.21 0.75 14.80
N GLU A 138 -3.55 0.94 13.52
CA GLU A 138 -4.27 -0.07 12.72
C GLU A 138 -3.47 -1.36 12.56
N LEU A 139 -2.17 -1.26 12.23
CA LEU A 139 -1.29 -2.44 12.20
C LEU A 139 -1.29 -3.18 13.54
N ALA A 140 -1.18 -2.46 14.66
CA ALA A 140 -1.23 -3.06 15.99
C ALA A 140 -2.57 -3.74 16.28
N TYR A 141 -3.69 -3.09 15.92
CA TYR A 141 -5.03 -3.62 16.11
C TYR A 141 -5.27 -4.90 15.31
N VAL A 142 -4.97 -4.89 14.00
CA VAL A 142 -5.15 -6.06 13.14
C VAL A 142 -4.22 -7.20 13.55
N ALA A 143 -2.96 -6.90 13.91
CA ALA A 143 -2.04 -7.90 14.43
C ALA A 143 -2.52 -8.54 15.75
N ALA A 144 -3.26 -7.81 16.59
CA ALA A 144 -3.84 -8.37 17.81
C ALA A 144 -5.10 -9.21 17.55
N MET A 145 -5.94 -8.80 16.58
CA MET A 145 -7.21 -9.47 16.27
C MET A 145 -7.06 -10.67 15.33
N HIS A 146 -6.08 -10.61 14.43
CA HIS A 146 -5.84 -11.59 13.36
C HIS A 146 -4.36 -11.96 13.26
N PRO A 147 -3.70 -12.36 14.36
CA PRO A 147 -2.25 -12.50 14.45
C PRO A 147 -1.66 -13.47 13.44
N ASP A 148 -2.34 -14.58 13.16
CA ASP A 148 -1.87 -15.67 12.31
C ASP A 148 -2.30 -15.54 10.83
N THR A 149 -3.12 -14.53 10.50
CA THR A 149 -3.54 -14.29 9.12
C THR A 149 -2.32 -13.88 8.30
N GLN A 150 -2.08 -14.56 7.18
CA GLN A 150 -1.01 -14.21 6.26
C GLN A 150 -1.43 -13.08 5.32
N ASP A 151 -0.47 -12.22 5.00
CA ASP A 151 -0.59 -11.20 3.97
C ASP A 151 0.74 -11.04 3.22
N ASP A 152 0.69 -10.35 2.09
CA ASP A 152 1.86 -10.06 1.26
C ASP A 152 2.39 -8.66 1.59
N TRP A 153 3.57 -8.61 2.21
CA TRP A 153 4.16 -7.35 2.68
C TRP A 153 5.27 -6.87 1.77
N SER A 154 5.29 -5.58 1.45
CA SER A 154 6.39 -4.95 0.71
C SER A 154 7.47 -4.41 1.66
N ASP A 155 8.74 -4.53 1.28
CA ASP A 155 9.85 -3.95 2.05
C ASP A 155 9.69 -2.42 2.19
N THR A 156 9.25 -1.76 1.13
CA THR A 156 9.00 -0.31 1.11
C THR A 156 7.89 0.10 2.09
N GLY A 157 6.75 -0.60 2.10
CA GLY A 157 5.62 -0.29 2.97
C GLY A 157 5.92 -0.59 4.44
N LEU A 158 6.58 -1.71 4.73
CA LEU A 158 7.04 -2.03 6.08
C LEU A 158 8.01 -0.96 6.61
N LYS A 159 9.00 -0.56 5.82
CA LYS A 159 9.94 0.51 6.20
C LYS A 159 9.25 1.85 6.38
N ALA A 160 8.24 2.15 5.58
CA ALA A 160 7.47 3.38 5.70
C ALA A 160 6.71 3.47 7.04
N LEU A 161 6.31 2.32 7.58
CA LEU A 161 5.63 2.19 8.89
C LEU A 161 6.58 2.32 10.08
N CYS A 162 7.89 2.07 9.95
CA CYS A 162 8.88 2.21 11.02
C CYS A 162 9.03 3.68 11.47
N LEU A 163 9.33 3.92 12.74
CA LEU A 163 9.73 5.24 13.24
C LEU A 163 11.20 5.52 12.92
N LEU A 164 11.52 6.74 12.51
CA LEU A 164 12.91 7.18 12.35
C LEU A 164 13.55 7.49 13.70
N ALA A 165 14.89 7.48 13.73
CA ALA A 165 15.64 7.92 14.89
C ALA A 165 15.21 9.32 15.37
N GLY A 166 14.71 9.39 16.62
CA GLY A 166 14.26 10.64 17.25
C GLY A 166 12.80 11.01 16.99
N GLU A 167 12.09 10.29 16.12
CA GLU A 167 10.63 10.41 16.02
C GLU A 167 9.98 9.82 17.28
N LYS A 168 8.96 10.50 17.79
CA LYS A 168 8.16 10.03 18.92
C LYS A 168 6.70 9.94 18.49
N LEU A 169 6.05 8.88 18.98
CA LEU A 169 4.60 8.81 19.06
C LEU A 169 4.12 9.79 20.13
#